data_AF-A0A813HGR5-F1
#
_entry.id   AF-A0A813HGR5-F1
#
_cell.length_a   1.000
_cell.length_b   1.000
_cell.length_c   1.000
_cell.angle_alpha   90.00
_cell.angle_beta   90.00
_cell.angle_gamma   90.00
#
_symmetry.space_group_name_H-M   'P 1'
#
loop_
_entity.id
_entity.type
_entity.pdbx_description
1 polymer ?
#
loop_
_entity_poly.entity_id
_entity_poly.type
_entity_poly.pdbx_seq_one_letter_code
_entity_poly.pdbx_strand_id
1 'polypeptide(L)'
;MGFDYFWVTADGQEVRLGQLADGASIALDTTLGHAFRVRDGQGKLQLEHTVASPNDELVVRECMFADTIDAASLVPGPSPYDWGQGQTQGVETESLPPCPTATPALRSSSGGGASTLEIFNGFDQDAGTFWVDFKGEEVPTDKATDRNTINTYVGHAFRIRDGEGRLIHEHLVASPADNMDVKPCTPYV
;
A
#
# COMPACT_ATOMS: atom_id res chain seq x y z
N MET A 1 -17.38 -10.22 -18.31
CA MET A 1 -18.40 -10.00 -17.26
C MET A 1 -18.06 -8.68 -16.56
N GLY A 2 -19.03 -7.98 -15.95
CA GLY A 2 -18.76 -6.74 -15.21
C GLY A 2 -18.51 -7.02 -13.73
N PHE A 3 -17.74 -6.16 -13.08
CA PHE A 3 -17.50 -6.17 -11.64
C PHE A 3 -18.35 -5.11 -10.95
N ASP A 4 -19.01 -5.44 -9.87
CA ASP A 4 -19.68 -4.44 -9.02
C ASP A 4 -18.65 -3.79 -8.09
N TYR A 5 -18.62 -2.46 -8.06
CA TYR A 5 -17.76 -1.71 -7.14
C TYR A 5 -18.58 -0.99 -6.07
N PHE A 6 -18.08 -1.05 -4.85
CA PHE A 6 -18.75 -0.60 -3.64
C PHE A 6 -17.82 0.32 -2.86
N TRP A 7 -18.39 1.38 -2.29
CA TRP A 7 -17.78 2.08 -1.16
C TRP A 7 -18.18 1.38 0.13
N VAL A 8 -17.24 1.15 1.03
CA VAL A 8 -17.46 0.60 2.35
C VAL A 8 -17.55 1.76 3.34
N THR A 9 -18.69 1.91 3.98
CA THR A 9 -18.94 2.93 4.99
C THR A 9 -18.16 2.63 6.28
N ALA A 10 -18.05 3.62 7.17
CA ALA A 10 -17.34 3.47 8.44
C ALA A 10 -17.93 2.38 9.36
N ASP A 11 -19.22 2.06 9.23
CA ASP A 11 -19.90 0.97 9.94
C ASP A 11 -19.84 -0.38 9.19
N GLY A 12 -19.09 -0.45 8.08
CA GLY A 12 -18.83 -1.68 7.33
C GLY A 12 -19.91 -2.04 6.30
N GLN A 13 -20.86 -1.15 6.01
CA GLN A 13 -21.88 -1.39 5.00
C GLN A 13 -21.33 -1.13 3.60
N GLU A 14 -21.75 -1.96 2.63
CA GLU A 14 -21.38 -1.81 1.23
C GLU A 14 -22.43 -0.97 0.49
N VAL A 15 -22.03 0.20 -0.03
CA VAL A 15 -22.83 1.06 -0.89
C VAL A 15 -22.38 0.86 -2.33
N ARG A 16 -23.22 0.21 -3.16
CA ARG A 16 -22.91 -0.02 -4.58
C ARG A 16 -22.84 1.31 -5.31
N LEU A 17 -21.70 1.55 -5.94
CA LEU A 17 -21.46 2.77 -6.71
C LEU A 17 -21.68 2.54 -8.21
N GLY A 18 -21.44 1.32 -8.71
CA GLY A 18 -21.73 0.96 -10.10
C GLY A 18 -21.05 -0.32 -10.56
N GLN A 19 -20.77 -0.41 -11.87
CA GLN A 19 -20.06 -1.53 -12.49
C GLN A 19 -18.81 -1.08 -13.25
N LEU A 20 -17.76 -1.89 -13.17
CA LEU A 20 -16.49 -1.73 -13.87
C LEU A 20 -16.31 -2.89 -14.86
N ALA A 21 -15.72 -2.59 -16.01
CA ALA A 21 -15.27 -3.63 -16.93
C ALA A 21 -13.96 -4.26 -16.42
N ASP A 22 -13.63 -5.45 -16.93
CA ASP A 22 -12.29 -5.99 -16.74
C ASP A 22 -11.22 -5.07 -17.34
N GLY A 23 -10.11 -4.91 -16.64
CA GLY A 23 -9.04 -3.98 -16.96
C GLY A 23 -9.38 -2.50 -16.72
N ALA A 24 -10.59 -2.18 -16.22
CA ALA A 24 -10.97 -0.80 -15.94
C ALA A 24 -10.14 -0.23 -14.79
N SER A 25 -9.88 1.07 -14.89
CA SER A 25 -9.22 1.84 -13.86
C SER A 25 -10.04 3.07 -13.51
N ILE A 26 -10.16 3.36 -12.22
CA ILE A 26 -10.85 4.55 -11.74
C ILE A 26 -9.99 5.32 -10.76
N ALA A 27 -9.90 6.64 -10.96
CA ALA A 27 -9.35 7.54 -9.96
C ALA A 27 -10.36 7.69 -8.80
N LEU A 28 -9.90 7.45 -7.59
CA LEU A 28 -10.70 7.60 -6.37
C LEU A 28 -10.57 9.03 -5.87
N ASP A 29 -11.48 9.90 -6.30
CA ASP A 29 -11.62 11.26 -5.76
C ASP A 29 -12.41 11.22 -4.44
N THR A 30 -11.72 10.85 -3.36
CA THR A 30 -12.34 10.63 -2.07
C THR A 30 -11.36 10.82 -0.92
N THR A 31 -11.83 10.73 0.32
CA THR A 31 -10.99 10.92 1.51
C THR A 31 -10.08 9.71 1.75
N LEU A 32 -8.85 9.98 2.21
CA LEU A 32 -7.96 8.92 2.72
C LEU A 32 -8.68 8.04 3.75
N GLY A 33 -8.44 6.74 3.66
CA GLY A 33 -9.04 5.74 4.53
C GLY A 33 -10.43 5.27 4.14
N HIS A 34 -11.04 5.84 3.08
CA HIS A 34 -12.21 5.21 2.49
C HIS A 34 -11.83 3.87 1.87
N ALA A 35 -12.59 2.84 2.23
CA ALA A 35 -12.42 1.50 1.70
C ALA A 35 -13.40 1.23 0.55
N PHE A 36 -12.95 0.45 -0.41
CA PHE A 36 -13.68 0.05 -1.60
C PHE A 36 -13.56 -1.46 -1.76
N ARG A 37 -14.65 -2.07 -2.23
CA ARG A 37 -14.68 -3.49 -2.56
C ARG A 37 -15.14 -3.69 -3.98
N VAL A 38 -14.57 -4.69 -4.64
CA VAL A 38 -14.95 -5.09 -5.98
C VAL A 38 -15.39 -6.55 -5.93
N ARG A 39 -16.59 -6.83 -6.45
CA ARG A 39 -17.16 -8.18 -6.53
C ARG A 39 -17.41 -8.56 -7.98
N ASP A 40 -17.27 -9.84 -8.31
CA ASP A 40 -17.66 -10.33 -9.63
C ASP A 40 -19.19 -10.41 -9.77
N GLY A 41 -19.67 -10.77 -10.96
CA GLY A 41 -21.10 -10.93 -11.25
C GLY A 41 -21.80 -12.05 -10.46
N GLN A 42 -21.06 -12.86 -9.68
CA GLN A 42 -21.59 -13.87 -8.76
C GLN A 42 -21.58 -13.36 -7.30
N GLY A 43 -21.11 -12.14 -7.05
CA GLY A 43 -21.02 -11.52 -5.72
C GLY A 43 -19.77 -11.93 -4.93
N LYS A 44 -18.83 -12.68 -5.52
CA LYS A 44 -17.58 -13.06 -4.84
C LYS A 44 -16.65 -11.85 -4.78
N LEU A 45 -16.04 -11.62 -3.61
CA LEU A 45 -15.04 -10.56 -3.42
C LEU A 45 -13.78 -10.88 -4.25
N GLN A 46 -13.37 -9.91 -5.06
CA GLN A 46 -12.21 -10.00 -5.94
C GLN A 46 -11.08 -9.07 -5.47
N LEU A 47 -11.43 -7.90 -4.95
CA LEU A 47 -10.50 -6.89 -4.48
C LEU A 47 -11.09 -6.11 -3.30
N GLU A 48 -10.24 -5.79 -2.32
CA GLU A 48 -10.50 -4.78 -1.29
C GLU A 48 -9.36 -3.76 -1.36
N HIS A 49 -9.70 -2.47 -1.35
CA HIS A 49 -8.75 -1.36 -1.52
C HIS A 49 -9.09 -0.24 -0.56
N THR A 50 -8.09 0.33 0.10
CA THR A 50 -8.26 1.49 0.99
C THR A 50 -7.44 2.64 0.45
N VAL A 51 -8.06 3.81 0.32
CA VAL A 51 -7.42 4.99 -0.28
C VAL A 51 -6.26 5.43 0.60
N ALA A 52 -5.04 5.31 0.07
CA ALA A 52 -3.80 5.58 0.78
C ALA A 52 -3.18 6.94 0.42
N SER A 53 -3.53 7.52 -0.73
CA SER A 53 -3.03 8.83 -1.18
C SER A 53 -4.10 9.65 -1.94
N PRO A 54 -3.92 10.98 -2.06
CA PRO A 54 -4.71 11.76 -3.00
C PRO A 54 -4.51 11.23 -4.44
N ASN A 55 -5.61 11.10 -5.19
CA ASN A 55 -5.63 10.51 -6.55
C ASN A 55 -5.22 9.04 -6.61
N ASP A 56 -5.44 8.28 -5.53
CA ASP A 56 -5.28 6.83 -5.55
C ASP A 56 -6.14 6.19 -6.65
N GLU A 57 -5.64 5.12 -7.25
CA GLU A 57 -6.21 4.51 -8.42
C GLU A 57 -6.62 3.07 -8.12
N LEU A 58 -7.91 2.78 -8.34
CA LEU A 58 -8.43 1.42 -8.24
C LEU A 58 -8.37 0.76 -9.62
N VAL A 59 -7.41 -0.16 -9.77
CA VAL A 59 -7.27 -0.96 -10.99
C VAL A 59 -7.98 -2.29 -10.80
N VAL A 60 -9.03 -2.52 -11.58
CA VAL A 60 -9.74 -3.80 -11.59
C VAL A 60 -9.19 -4.65 -12.73
N ARG A 61 -8.57 -5.75 -12.36
CA ARG A 61 -8.24 -6.84 -13.29
C ARG A 61 -8.88 -8.09 -12.73
N GLU A 62 -9.31 -9.01 -13.58
CA GLU A 62 -9.48 -10.39 -13.16
C GLU A 62 -8.18 -10.81 -12.46
N CYS A 63 -8.20 -10.84 -11.13
CA CYS A 63 -7.21 -11.55 -10.38
C CYS A 63 -7.29 -12.98 -10.90
N MET A 64 -6.28 -13.37 -11.67
CA MET A 64 -5.77 -14.72 -11.69
C MET A 64 -5.50 -15.12 -10.23
N PHE A 65 -6.54 -15.47 -9.48
CA PHE A 65 -6.42 -16.57 -8.56
C PHE A 65 -6.16 -17.75 -9.48
N ALA A 66 -4.89 -17.93 -9.87
CA ALA A 66 -4.42 -19.24 -10.21
C ALA A 66 -4.83 -20.11 -9.03
N ASP A 67 -5.82 -20.96 -9.28
CA ASP A 67 -6.09 -22.12 -8.45
C ASP A 67 -4.74 -22.68 -8.03
N THR A 68 -4.55 -22.83 -6.72
CA THR A 68 -3.62 -23.76 -6.08
C THR A 68 -2.34 -24.02 -6.88
N ILE A 69 -1.22 -23.40 -6.49
CA ILE A 69 0.10 -23.95 -6.85
C ILE A 69 0.18 -25.31 -6.18
N ASP A 70 -0.20 -26.35 -6.91
CA ASP A 70 0.00 -27.74 -6.54
C ASP A 70 1.51 -27.99 -6.65
N ALA A 71 2.16 -28.22 -5.51
CA ALA A 71 3.62 -28.40 -5.38
C ALA A 71 4.16 -29.69 -6.04
N ALA A 72 3.42 -30.28 -6.99
CA ALA A 72 3.70 -31.58 -7.58
C ALA A 72 4.10 -31.54 -9.07
N SER A 73 4.20 -30.37 -9.71
CA SER A 73 4.59 -30.28 -11.13
C SER A 73 5.88 -29.49 -11.35
N LEU A 74 6.95 -29.91 -10.67
CA LEU A 74 8.32 -29.59 -11.07
C LEU A 74 8.82 -30.71 -11.99
N VAL A 75 8.67 -30.51 -13.30
CA VAL A 75 9.46 -31.26 -14.27
C VAL A 75 10.74 -30.44 -14.54
N PRO A 76 11.95 -30.98 -14.34
CA PRO A 76 13.18 -30.28 -14.67
C PRO A 76 13.37 -30.29 -16.19
N GLY A 77 13.11 -29.15 -16.84
CA GLY A 77 13.55 -28.90 -18.22
C GLY A 77 15.04 -28.48 -18.23
N PRO A 78 15.79 -28.82 -19.29
CA PRO A 78 17.24 -28.60 -19.31
C PRO A 78 17.61 -27.12 -19.39
N SER A 79 18.66 -26.78 -18.63
CA SER A 79 19.34 -25.48 -18.59
C SER A 79 19.86 -25.03 -19.96
N PRO A 80 19.56 -23.79 -20.40
CA PRO A 80 20.19 -23.18 -21.56
C PRO A 80 20.98 -21.93 -21.13
N TYR A 81 21.98 -22.07 -20.26
CA TYR A 81 23.01 -21.04 -20.12
C TYR A 81 24.24 -21.42 -20.95
N ASP A 82 24.11 -21.11 -22.23
CA ASP A 82 25.18 -20.88 -23.19
C ASP A 82 25.86 -19.55 -22.84
N TRP A 83 27.15 -19.57 -22.51
CA TRP A 83 27.94 -18.36 -22.27
C TRP A 83 28.37 -17.76 -23.62
N GLY A 84 27.42 -17.13 -24.30
CA GLY A 84 27.59 -16.45 -25.57
C GLY A 84 27.38 -14.94 -25.46
N GLN A 85 28.49 -14.20 -25.35
CA GLN A 85 28.72 -12.81 -25.77
C GLN A 85 27.56 -11.78 -25.69
N GLY A 86 27.71 -10.84 -24.75
CA GLY A 86 27.64 -9.41 -25.10
C GLY A 86 26.27 -8.74 -25.14
N GLN A 87 25.60 -8.63 -24.00
CA GLN A 87 24.86 -7.40 -23.67
C GLN A 87 25.05 -7.10 -22.18
N THR A 88 26.02 -6.24 -21.88
CA THR A 88 25.94 -5.40 -20.68
C THR A 88 24.76 -4.47 -20.90
N GLN A 89 23.56 -4.91 -20.53
CA GLN A 89 22.47 -3.96 -20.30
C GLN A 89 23.01 -2.99 -19.26
N GLY A 90 23.15 -1.72 -19.65
CA GLY A 90 23.54 -0.67 -18.73
C GLY A 90 22.62 -0.79 -17.52
N VAL A 91 23.22 -0.86 -16.33
CA VAL A 91 22.48 -0.67 -15.09
C VAL A 91 21.93 0.74 -15.20
N GLU A 92 20.69 0.87 -15.69
CA GLU A 92 19.95 2.11 -15.56
C GLU A 92 19.90 2.35 -14.06
N THR A 93 20.67 3.32 -13.60
CA THR A 93 20.50 3.88 -12.26
C THR A 93 19.08 4.41 -12.24
N GLU A 94 18.14 3.59 -11.78
CA GLU A 94 16.75 3.98 -11.57
C GLU A 94 16.79 5.22 -10.69
N SER A 95 16.45 6.36 -11.30
CA SER A 95 16.30 7.60 -10.57
C SER A 95 15.23 7.38 -9.52
N LEU A 96 15.60 7.52 -8.25
CA LEU A 96 14.64 7.41 -7.15
C LEU A 96 13.49 8.41 -7.34
N PRO A 97 12.24 8.01 -7.00
CA PRO A 97 11.09 8.90 -7.12
C PRO A 97 11.23 10.09 -6.15
N PRO A 98 10.56 11.23 -6.42
CA PRO A 98 10.54 12.34 -5.49
C PRO A 98 9.84 11.93 -4.18
N CYS A 99 10.29 12.48 -3.07
CA CYS A 99 9.68 12.25 -1.77
C CYS A 99 8.26 12.83 -1.71
N PRO A 100 7.31 12.16 -1.03
CA PRO A 100 5.95 12.66 -0.94
C PRO A 100 5.89 13.98 -0.15
N THR A 101 4.84 14.76 -0.40
CA THR A 101 4.46 15.89 0.46
C THR A 101 3.41 15.44 1.46
N ALA A 102 3.44 15.99 2.68
CA ALA A 102 2.49 15.63 3.73
C ALA A 102 1.05 15.89 3.29
N THR A 103 0.20 14.87 3.35
CA THR A 103 -1.22 15.03 3.04
C THR A 103 -1.89 15.80 4.17
N PRO A 104 -2.40 17.03 3.94
CA PRO A 104 -2.92 17.87 5.04
C PRO A 104 -4.12 17.27 5.77
N ALA A 105 -4.88 16.41 5.09
CA ALA A 105 -6.06 15.76 5.64
C ALA A 105 -5.76 14.47 6.42
N LEU A 106 -4.54 13.94 6.31
CA LEU A 106 -4.15 12.71 6.99
C LEU A 106 -4.20 12.92 8.51
N ARG A 107 -4.95 12.07 9.18
CA ARG A 107 -5.10 12.04 10.64
C ARG A 107 -5.61 10.66 11.04
N SER A 108 -5.37 10.27 12.28
CA SER A 108 -5.98 9.07 12.81
C SER A 108 -7.49 9.23 12.95
N SER A 109 -8.22 8.12 12.83
CA SER A 109 -9.63 8.01 13.17
C SER A 109 -9.82 7.16 14.42
N SER A 110 -10.75 7.52 15.29
CA SER A 110 -11.17 6.66 16.39
C SER A 110 -12.19 5.63 15.88
N GLY A 111 -12.03 4.35 16.24
CA GLY A 111 -13.06 3.34 15.97
C GLY A 111 -12.56 1.97 15.52
N GLY A 112 -11.28 1.83 15.18
CA GLY A 112 -10.73 0.52 14.81
C GLY A 112 -10.37 -0.36 16.00
N GLY A 113 -10.34 -1.68 15.76
CA GLY A 113 -9.83 -2.66 16.70
C GLY A 113 -8.32 -2.56 16.89
N ALA A 114 -7.79 -3.22 17.93
CA ALA A 114 -6.35 -3.33 18.14
C ALA A 114 -5.66 -3.98 16.93
N SER A 115 -4.49 -3.46 16.58
CA SER A 115 -3.67 -3.92 15.46
C SER A 115 -2.18 -3.85 15.80
N THR A 116 -1.36 -4.41 14.93
CA THR A 116 0.08 -4.25 14.90
C THR A 116 0.47 -3.69 13.54
N LEU A 117 1.40 -2.74 13.51
CA LEU A 117 2.00 -2.25 12.27
C LEU A 117 3.45 -2.70 12.23
N GLU A 118 3.81 -3.48 11.23
CA GLU A 118 5.19 -3.84 10.95
C GLU A 118 5.79 -2.89 9.92
N ILE A 119 6.91 -2.27 10.26
CA ILE A 119 7.60 -1.28 9.45
C ILE A 119 8.89 -1.89 8.97
N PHE A 120 9.10 -1.91 7.66
CA PHE A 120 10.34 -2.30 7.01
C PHE A 120 11.03 -1.04 6.50
N ASN A 121 12.21 -0.73 7.04
CA ASN A 121 12.95 0.44 6.61
C ASN A 121 13.93 0.03 5.50
N GLY A 122 13.63 0.41 4.26
CA GLY A 122 14.53 0.25 3.12
C GLY A 122 15.56 1.36 2.98
N PHE A 123 15.59 2.35 3.89
CA PHE A 123 16.67 3.34 3.95
C PHE A 123 17.91 2.78 4.63
N ASP A 124 19.07 3.24 4.19
CA ASP A 124 20.38 3.00 4.81
C ASP A 124 20.63 3.84 6.07
N GLN A 125 19.60 4.52 6.57
CA GLN A 125 19.63 5.41 7.73
C GLN A 125 18.36 5.26 8.57
N ASP A 126 18.48 5.54 9.87
CA ASP A 126 17.34 5.63 10.77
C ASP A 126 16.32 6.65 10.27
N ALA A 127 15.05 6.27 10.26
CA ALA A 127 13.93 7.18 10.04
C ALA A 127 13.14 7.38 11.34
N GLY A 128 12.57 8.57 11.55
CA GLY A 128 11.64 8.83 12.64
C GLY A 128 10.22 8.40 12.28
N THR A 129 9.54 7.71 13.21
CA THR A 129 8.14 7.31 13.08
C THR A 129 7.24 8.21 13.93
N PHE A 130 6.25 8.83 13.29
CA PHE A 130 5.34 9.77 13.91
C PHE A 130 3.91 9.26 13.77
N TRP A 131 3.21 9.07 14.88
CA TRP A 131 1.77 8.87 14.87
C TRP A 131 1.10 10.21 14.57
N VAL A 132 0.22 10.25 13.58
CA VAL A 132 -0.57 11.45 13.29
C VAL A 132 -1.86 11.36 14.09
N ASP A 133 -2.00 12.19 15.11
CA ASP A 133 -3.11 12.12 16.07
C ASP A 133 -4.47 12.46 15.42
N PHE A 134 -5.53 12.46 16.22
CA PHE A 134 -6.89 12.75 15.74
C PHE A 134 -7.08 14.20 15.23
N LYS A 135 -6.14 15.10 15.52
CA LYS A 135 -6.14 16.49 15.07
C LYS A 135 -5.25 16.70 13.83
N GLY A 136 -4.50 15.69 13.40
CA GLY A 136 -3.52 15.83 12.32
C GLY A 136 -2.13 16.25 12.81
N GLU A 137 -1.88 16.27 14.12
CA GLU A 137 -0.60 16.63 14.71
C GLU A 137 0.33 15.41 14.80
N GLU A 138 1.62 15.61 14.53
CA GLU A 138 2.61 14.53 14.60
C GLU A 138 3.11 14.34 16.03
N VAL A 139 2.91 13.14 16.55
CA VAL A 139 3.40 12.68 17.85
C VAL A 139 4.54 11.68 17.61
N PRO A 140 5.77 11.97 18.05
CA PRO A 140 6.88 11.03 17.93
C PRO A 140 6.57 9.73 18.67
N THR A 141 6.84 8.59 18.04
CA THR A 141 6.60 7.26 18.64
C THR A 141 7.89 6.49 18.85
N ASP A 142 8.61 6.21 17.76
CA ASP A 142 9.86 5.47 17.78
C ASP A 142 10.69 5.83 16.53
N LYS A 143 11.85 5.19 16.36
CA LYS A 143 12.60 5.18 15.09
C LYS A 143 12.28 3.92 14.30
N ALA A 144 12.38 3.98 12.97
CA ALA A 144 12.46 2.83 12.08
C ALA A 144 13.95 2.60 11.74
N THR A 145 14.52 1.48 12.18
CA THR A 145 15.92 1.11 11.92
C THR A 145 16.03 0.17 10.73
N ASP A 146 15.72 -1.12 10.92
CA ASP A 146 15.61 -2.14 9.86
C ASP A 146 14.18 -2.67 9.78
N ARG A 147 13.68 -3.15 10.93
CA ARG A 147 12.32 -3.69 11.08
C ARG A 147 11.80 -3.37 12.47
N ASN A 148 10.64 -2.73 12.56
CA ASN A 148 10.02 -2.39 13.84
C ASN A 148 8.54 -2.74 13.86
N THR A 149 8.04 -3.19 15.01
CA THR A 149 6.62 -3.52 15.21
C THR A 149 6.03 -2.57 16.24
N ILE A 150 4.93 -1.91 15.87
CA ILE A 150 4.21 -0.97 16.74
C ILE A 150 2.83 -1.55 17.05
N ASN A 151 2.50 -1.63 18.35
CA ASN A 151 1.12 -1.89 18.78
C ASN A 151 0.27 -0.63 18.54
N THR A 152 -0.80 -0.76 17.76
CA THR A 152 -1.61 0.36 17.29
C THR A 152 -3.06 -0.05 17.11
N TYR A 153 -3.85 0.74 16.39
CA TYR A 153 -5.25 0.45 16.07
C TYR A 153 -5.52 0.66 14.59
N VAL A 154 -6.50 -0.06 14.05
CA VAL A 154 -7.02 0.22 12.71
C VAL A 154 -7.53 1.67 12.65
N GLY A 155 -7.22 2.36 11.57
CA GLY A 155 -7.50 3.79 11.38
C GLY A 155 -6.46 4.73 11.99
N HIS A 156 -5.39 4.23 12.62
CA HIS A 156 -4.26 5.09 12.98
C HIS A 156 -3.42 5.43 11.75
N ALA A 157 -3.02 6.69 11.66
CA ALA A 157 -2.14 7.21 10.62
C ALA A 157 -0.71 7.41 11.13
N PHE A 158 0.27 7.13 10.30
CA PHE A 158 1.69 7.29 10.57
C PHE A 158 2.37 8.08 9.45
N ARG A 159 3.36 8.87 9.84
CA ARG A 159 4.32 9.51 8.93
C ARG A 159 5.71 9.03 9.28
N ILE A 160 6.49 8.73 8.25
CA ILE A 160 7.90 8.41 8.39
C ILE A 160 8.71 9.57 7.83
N ARG A 161 9.68 10.05 8.62
CA ARG A 161 10.59 11.12 8.21
C ARG A 161 12.04 10.66 8.29
N ASP A 162 12.88 11.17 7.42
CA ASP A 162 14.32 10.92 7.51
C ASP A 162 15.01 11.77 8.60
N GLY A 163 16.34 11.61 8.72
CA GLY A 163 17.16 12.38 9.67
C GLY A 163 17.18 13.90 9.44
N GLU A 164 16.77 14.37 8.26
CA GLU A 164 16.61 15.79 7.93
C GLU A 164 15.19 16.30 8.23
N GLY A 165 14.28 15.43 8.67
CA GLY A 165 12.88 15.74 8.93
C GLY A 165 12.02 15.78 7.67
N ARG A 166 12.52 15.32 6.51
CA ARG A 166 11.73 15.25 5.27
C ARG A 166 10.79 14.07 5.32
N LEU A 167 9.58 14.23 4.78
CA LEU A 167 8.62 13.14 4.71
C LEU A 167 9.05 12.13 3.65
N ILE A 168 9.11 10.86 4.02
CA ILE A 168 9.46 9.77 3.09
C ILE A 168 8.31 8.78 2.87
N HIS A 169 7.37 8.68 3.82
CA HIS A 169 6.20 7.82 3.69
C HIS A 169 5.03 8.28 4.57
N GLU A 170 3.80 8.04 4.12
CA GLU A 170 2.57 8.15 4.93
C GLU A 170 1.84 6.81 4.88
N HIS A 171 1.33 6.34 6.01
CA HIS A 171 0.60 5.07 6.08
C HIS A 171 -0.64 5.20 6.96
N LEU A 172 -1.76 4.64 6.51
CA LEU A 172 -2.96 4.48 7.32
C LEU A 172 -3.15 2.99 7.61
N VAL A 173 -3.18 2.62 8.88
CA VAL A 173 -3.37 1.22 9.29
C VAL A 173 -4.78 0.78 8.89
N ALA A 174 -4.88 -0.06 7.87
CA ALA A 174 -6.17 -0.44 7.29
C ALA A 174 -6.71 -1.77 7.82
N SER A 175 -5.86 -2.62 8.41
CA SER A 175 -6.23 -3.97 8.83
C SER A 175 -5.54 -4.41 10.14
N PRO A 176 -6.03 -5.48 10.78
CA PRO A 176 -5.27 -6.17 11.83
C PRO A 176 -3.99 -6.77 11.26
N ALA A 177 -2.84 -6.46 11.87
CA ALA A 177 -1.51 -6.90 11.43
C ALA A 177 -1.12 -6.37 10.03
N ASP A 178 -1.02 -5.04 9.96
CA ASP A 178 -0.68 -4.32 8.73
C ASP A 178 0.85 -4.17 8.57
N ASN A 179 1.29 -3.93 7.33
CA ASN A 179 2.71 -3.81 6.98
C ASN A 179 2.95 -2.54 6.16
N MET A 180 4.09 -1.90 6.40
CA MET A 180 4.54 -0.70 5.68
C MET A 180 6.00 -0.90 5.22
N ASP A 181 6.24 -0.72 3.93
CA ASP A 181 7.57 -0.79 3.33
C ASP A 181 8.05 0.62 2.93
N VAL A 182 9.06 1.13 3.65
CA VAL A 182 9.58 2.48 3.48
C VAL A 182 10.71 2.45 2.45
N LYS A 183 10.46 3.04 1.29
CA LYS A 183 11.42 3.08 0.17
C LYS A 183 12.16 4.41 0.08
N PRO A 184 13.41 4.42 -0.41
CA PRO A 184 14.16 5.64 -0.67
C PRO A 184 13.47 6.54 -1.70
N CYS A 185 13.60 7.85 -1.48
CA CYS A 185 13.09 8.90 -2.36
C CYS A 185 14.09 10.05 -2.44
N THR A 186 13.97 10.88 -3.48
CA THR A 186 14.80 12.07 -3.69
C THR A 186 14.04 13.34 -3.33
N PRO A 187 14.70 14.38 -2.80
CA PRO A 187 14.04 15.68 -2.63
C PRO A 187 13.60 16.25 -3.98
N TYR A 188 12.52 17.03 -3.98
CA TYR A 188 12.14 17.83 -5.15
C TYR A 188 13.27 18.81 -5.48
N VAL A 189 13.78 18.73 -6.70
CA VAL A 189 14.74 19.68 -7.29
C VAL A 189 14.04 20.92 -7.84
#